data_AF-A0A6F8XX34-F1
#
_entry.id   AF-A0A6F8XX34-F1
#
_cell.length_a   1.000
_cell.length_b   1.000
_cell.length_c   1.000
_cell.angle_alpha   90.00
_cell.angle_beta   90.00
_cell.angle_gamma   90.00
#
_symmetry.space_group_name_H-M   'P 1'
#
loop_
_entity.id
_entity.type
_entity.pdbx_description
1 polymer ?
#
loop_
_entity_poly.entity_id
_entity_poly.type
_entity_poly.pdbx_seq_one_letter_code
_entity_poly.pdbx_strand_id
1 'polypeptide(L)'
;MRLTPESVAVTPDDQRDSLAAPARDPLWMLARQWQTREFVADDAGTPVQVTIAHETASLRPAGGQAPLAAVEPAVEPEPLPTVEELGYLPLAELGVDFGRRLRDEAVTAARTVLNDAFPFEPADAGPKLSLYLRRIPDPRQLYRFLLPHLGAAGDTGSLPAIAGLDVGLRPGVERACRAWLRWLRTRVRPAAGAGAPAAWDGQRLEYRFRLSAPLSRGPVELVADEYHGGGVDWYTFDSGPAPTGTLTGGTPVTVRPAPVSYPGMPRPRFWELEDGDVNLDALRATDPAGAALASFAQLYSNDWFMVPLSVAPG
;
A
#
# COMPACT_ATOMS: atom_id res chain seq x y z
N MET A 1 -33.31 -23.35 19.04
CA MET A 1 -33.96 -23.35 20.36
C MET A 1 -32.86 -23.11 21.38
N ARG A 2 -32.72 -21.89 21.90
CA ARG A 2 -31.65 -21.54 22.85
C ARG A 2 -32.03 -22.14 24.20
N LEU A 3 -31.30 -23.16 24.66
CA LEU A 3 -31.49 -23.72 25.99
C LEU A 3 -30.91 -22.72 26.99
N THR A 4 -31.75 -21.83 27.51
CA THR A 4 -31.38 -21.00 28.66
C THR A 4 -31.67 -21.81 29.92
N PRO A 5 -30.65 -22.23 30.69
CA PRO A 5 -30.91 -22.89 31.97
C PRO A 5 -31.63 -21.90 32.89
N GLU A 6 -32.88 -22.21 33.22
CA GLU A 6 -33.62 -21.48 34.24
C GLU A 6 -33.16 -21.96 35.62
N SER A 7 -32.75 -21.01 36.45
CA SER A 7 -32.40 -21.30 37.84
C SER A 7 -33.66 -21.74 38.60
N VAL A 8 -33.60 -22.90 39.23
CA VAL A 8 -34.65 -23.39 40.16
C VAL A 8 -34.48 -22.86 41.58
N ALA A 9 -33.50 -22.00 41.84
CA ALA A 9 -33.23 -21.46 43.17
C ALA A 9 -34.23 -20.35 43.53
N VAL A 10 -35.09 -20.61 44.52
CA VAL A 10 -36.19 -19.70 44.92
C VAL A 10 -35.87 -18.92 46.19
N THR A 11 -35.02 -19.48 47.07
CA THR A 11 -34.64 -18.84 48.35
C THR A 11 -33.21 -18.28 48.34
N PRO A 12 -32.88 -17.32 49.22
CA PRO A 12 -31.52 -16.79 49.35
C PRO A 12 -30.47 -17.86 49.65
N ASP A 13 -30.84 -18.94 50.35
CA ASP A 13 -29.94 -20.04 50.65
C ASP A 13 -29.78 -20.99 49.44
N ASP A 14 -30.85 -21.28 48.69
CA ASP A 14 -30.76 -22.03 47.42
C ASP A 14 -29.86 -21.30 46.40
N GLN A 15 -29.93 -19.97 46.39
CA GLN A 15 -29.08 -19.14 45.52
C GLN A 15 -27.61 -19.23 45.94
N ARG A 16 -27.31 -19.22 47.24
CA ARG A 16 -25.94 -19.44 47.75
C ARG A 16 -25.43 -20.83 47.42
N ASP A 17 -26.24 -21.87 47.64
CA ASP A 17 -25.86 -23.26 47.37
C ASP A 17 -25.64 -23.51 45.86
N SER A 18 -26.47 -22.90 45.00
CA SER A 18 -26.33 -22.97 43.54
C SER A 18 -25.05 -22.29 43.04
N LEU A 19 -24.58 -21.25 43.75
CA LEU A 19 -23.34 -20.54 43.42
C LEU A 19 -22.11 -21.15 44.11
N ALA A 20 -22.29 -21.97 45.14
CA ALA A 20 -21.19 -22.51 45.95
C ALA A 20 -20.36 -23.58 45.21
N ALA A 21 -20.89 -24.16 44.13
CA ALA A 21 -20.28 -25.26 43.36
C ALA A 21 -19.56 -26.31 44.24
N PRO A 22 -20.22 -26.86 45.28
CA PRO A 22 -19.55 -27.71 46.26
C PRO A 22 -19.10 -29.03 45.63
N ALA A 23 -17.84 -29.42 45.86
CA ALA A 23 -17.31 -30.71 45.44
C ALA A 23 -17.99 -31.84 46.22
N ARG A 24 -19.00 -32.49 45.62
CA ARG A 24 -19.77 -33.58 46.23
C ARG A 24 -19.04 -34.92 46.22
N ASP A 25 -18.24 -35.17 45.18
CA ASP A 25 -17.43 -36.38 45.04
C ASP A 25 -16.04 -36.06 44.49
N PRO A 26 -15.09 -35.72 45.38
CA PRO A 26 -13.71 -35.44 44.97
C PRO A 26 -13.04 -36.65 44.32
N LEU A 27 -13.38 -37.89 44.72
CA LEU A 27 -12.77 -39.10 44.18
C LEU A 27 -13.22 -39.35 42.74
N TRP A 28 -14.49 -39.10 42.42
CA TRP A 28 -14.98 -39.15 41.05
C TRP A 28 -14.28 -38.10 40.16
N MET A 29 -14.12 -36.87 40.65
CA MET A 29 -13.40 -35.83 39.90
C MET A 29 -11.95 -36.25 39.63
N LEU A 30 -11.21 -36.69 40.67
CA LEU A 30 -9.84 -37.18 40.53
C LEU A 30 -9.74 -38.39 39.58
N ALA A 31 -10.67 -39.35 39.68
CA ALA A 31 -10.71 -40.49 38.75
C ALA A 31 -10.98 -40.03 37.31
N ARG A 32 -11.76 -38.97 37.12
CA ARG A 32 -12.03 -38.41 35.80
C ARG A 32 -10.81 -37.69 35.22
N GLN A 33 -10.11 -36.89 36.04
CA GLN A 33 -8.82 -36.27 35.68
C GLN A 33 -7.78 -37.33 35.29
N TRP A 34 -7.75 -38.47 35.99
CA TRP A 34 -6.89 -39.60 35.66
C TRP A 34 -7.26 -40.24 34.31
N GLN A 35 -8.55 -40.44 34.03
CA GLN A 35 -9.02 -40.99 32.75
C GLN A 35 -8.71 -40.08 31.55
N THR A 36 -8.78 -38.76 31.71
CA THR A 36 -8.40 -37.77 30.68
C THR A 36 -6.90 -37.53 30.62
N ARG A 37 -6.10 -38.28 31.40
CA ARG A 37 -4.65 -38.16 31.50
C ARG A 37 -4.17 -36.78 31.95
N GLU A 38 -4.97 -36.04 32.71
CA GLU A 38 -4.58 -34.73 33.25
C GLU A 38 -3.35 -34.81 34.18
N PHE A 39 -3.13 -35.97 34.82
CA PHE A 39 -1.93 -36.23 35.63
C PHE A 39 -0.71 -36.68 34.83
N VAL A 40 -0.87 -36.90 33.53
CA VAL A 40 0.27 -37.07 32.63
C VAL A 40 0.69 -35.67 32.24
N ALA A 41 1.80 -35.20 32.82
CA ALA A 41 2.42 -33.97 32.37
C ALA A 41 2.90 -34.19 30.92
N ASP A 42 2.31 -33.46 30.00
CA ASP A 42 2.87 -33.28 28.67
C ASP A 42 3.80 -32.06 28.70
N ASP A 43 4.81 -32.02 27.83
CA ASP A 43 5.69 -30.85 27.68
C ASP A 43 4.95 -29.74 26.88
N ALA A 44 3.79 -29.34 27.39
CA ALA A 44 2.89 -28.36 26.81
C ALA A 44 3.10 -26.98 27.45
N GLY A 45 4.34 -26.50 27.40
CA GLY A 45 4.69 -25.17 27.89
C GLY A 45 3.97 -24.08 27.12
N THR A 46 3.12 -23.30 27.81
CA THR A 46 2.49 -22.10 27.22
C THR A 46 3.43 -20.91 27.31
N PRO A 47 3.68 -20.17 26.21
CA PRO A 47 4.50 -18.97 26.28
C PRO A 47 3.79 -17.91 27.13
N VAL A 48 4.44 -17.45 28.21
CA VAL A 48 3.89 -16.41 29.10
C VAL A 48 4.38 -15.02 28.69
N GLN A 49 5.53 -14.98 28.01
CA GLN A 49 6.21 -13.78 27.58
C GLN A 49 7.07 -14.10 26.36
N VAL A 50 7.02 -13.24 25.34
CA VAL A 50 7.88 -13.32 24.15
C VAL A 50 8.67 -12.02 24.03
N THR A 51 9.98 -12.14 23.89
CA THR A 51 10.86 -11.00 23.61
C THR A 51 11.31 -11.07 22.15
N ILE A 52 10.98 -10.05 21.37
CA ILE A 52 11.25 -10.01 19.92
C ILE A 52 12.30 -8.94 19.65
N ALA A 53 13.38 -9.31 18.97
CA ALA A 53 14.26 -8.36 18.30
C ALA A 53 13.81 -8.23 16.85
N HIS A 54 13.60 -7.00 16.38
CA HIS A 54 13.17 -6.71 15.00
C HIS A 54 13.95 -5.55 14.41
N GLU A 55 13.97 -5.48 13.09
CA GLU A 55 14.54 -4.39 12.29
C GLU A 55 13.56 -4.06 11.16
N THR A 56 13.50 -2.80 10.75
CA THR A 56 12.67 -2.31 9.66
C THR A 56 13.55 -1.59 8.64
N ALA A 57 13.36 -1.85 7.36
CA ALA A 57 14.05 -1.16 6.28
C ALA A 57 13.09 -0.73 5.18
N SER A 58 13.34 0.43 4.57
CA SER A 58 12.57 0.89 3.40
C SER A 58 12.89 0.03 2.18
N LEU A 59 11.85 -0.35 1.45
CA LEU A 59 11.99 -1.10 0.21
C LEU A 59 12.63 -0.25 -0.88
N ARG A 60 13.48 -0.88 -1.70
CA ARG A 60 14.16 -0.28 -2.86
C ARG A 60 13.99 -1.17 -4.09
N PRO A 61 14.00 -0.64 -5.32
CA PRO A 61 14.14 -1.49 -6.51
C PRO A 61 15.46 -2.27 -6.44
N ALA A 62 15.49 -3.51 -6.91
CA ALA A 62 16.73 -4.27 -7.01
C ALA A 62 17.79 -3.50 -7.85
N GLY A 63 18.98 -3.30 -7.28
CA GLY A 63 20.05 -2.48 -7.87
C GLY A 63 19.88 -0.96 -7.71
N GLY A 64 18.75 -0.49 -7.17
CA GLY A 64 18.49 0.91 -6.84
C GLY A 64 18.93 1.26 -5.41
N GLN A 65 19.32 2.52 -5.20
CA GLN A 65 19.69 3.02 -3.87
C GLN A 65 18.58 3.82 -3.18
N ALA A 66 17.63 4.38 -3.96
CA ALA A 66 16.57 5.21 -3.42
C ALA A 66 15.42 4.38 -2.87
N PRO A 67 14.89 4.69 -1.67
CA PRO A 67 13.68 4.06 -1.15
C PRO A 67 12.47 4.41 -2.01
N LEU A 68 11.58 3.44 -2.15
CA LEU A 68 10.28 3.62 -2.80
C LEU A 68 9.31 4.31 -1.84
N ALA A 69 8.55 5.27 -2.37
CA ALA A 69 7.44 5.89 -1.64
C ALA A 69 6.20 4.98 -1.64
N ALA A 70 5.90 4.36 -2.78
CA ALA A 70 4.87 3.34 -2.94
C ALA A 70 5.36 2.33 -3.98
N VAL A 71 5.07 1.05 -3.74
CA VAL A 71 5.56 -0.04 -4.60
C VAL A 71 4.77 -0.10 -5.91
N GLU A 72 3.44 -0.13 -5.84
CA GLU A 72 2.57 -0.29 -7.01
C GLU A 72 2.80 0.80 -8.08
N PRO A 73 2.84 2.12 -7.77
CA PRO A 73 3.09 3.15 -8.79
C PRO A 73 4.50 3.11 -9.39
N ALA A 74 5.46 2.48 -8.71
CA ALA A 74 6.81 2.31 -9.22
C ALA A 74 6.92 1.13 -10.20
N VAL A 75 6.04 0.13 -10.07
CA VAL A 75 5.99 -1.09 -10.90
C VAL A 75 5.02 -0.92 -12.06
N GLU A 76 3.85 -0.36 -11.79
CA GLU A 76 2.74 -0.12 -12.70
C GLU A 76 2.54 1.39 -12.92
N PRO A 77 3.56 2.14 -13.38
CA PRO A 77 3.38 3.55 -13.63
C PRO A 77 2.33 3.72 -14.74
N GLU A 78 1.20 4.33 -14.39
CA GLU A 78 0.26 4.80 -15.40
C GLU A 78 0.99 5.77 -16.32
N PRO A 79 0.97 5.54 -17.64
CA PRO A 79 1.62 6.45 -18.56
C PRO A 79 0.96 7.81 -18.44
N LEU A 80 1.74 8.83 -18.09
CA LEU A 80 1.26 10.20 -18.10
C LEU A 80 0.62 10.50 -19.47
N PRO A 81 -0.47 11.28 -19.53
CA PRO A 81 -1.06 11.65 -20.80
C PRO A 81 -0.09 12.50 -21.62
N THR A 82 -0.25 12.51 -22.94
CA THR A 82 0.37 13.53 -23.79
C THR A 82 -0.37 14.87 -23.65
N VAL A 83 0.26 16.00 -23.99
CA VAL A 83 -0.42 17.31 -23.94
C VAL A 83 -1.62 17.35 -24.90
N GLU A 84 -1.57 16.56 -25.97
CA GLU A 84 -2.63 16.37 -26.95
C GLU A 84 -3.85 15.63 -26.38
N GLU A 85 -3.65 14.67 -25.48
CA GLU A 85 -4.71 13.87 -24.85
C GLU A 85 -5.49 14.65 -23.77
N LEU A 86 -4.96 15.78 -23.30
CA LEU A 86 -5.60 16.58 -22.27
C LEU A 86 -6.89 17.26 -22.75
N GLY A 87 -7.91 17.25 -21.90
CA GLY A 87 -9.13 18.05 -22.08
C GLY A 87 -8.91 19.54 -21.79
N TYR A 88 -9.94 20.36 -22.07
CA TYR A 88 -9.85 21.82 -21.94
C TYR A 88 -9.54 22.33 -20.53
N LEU A 89 -10.06 21.67 -19.49
CA LEU A 89 -9.83 22.09 -18.10
C LEU A 89 -8.35 21.92 -17.68
N PRO A 90 -7.73 20.72 -17.80
CA PRO A 90 -6.30 20.57 -17.57
C PRO A 90 -5.44 21.54 -18.40
N LEU A 91 -5.78 21.74 -19.68
CA LEU A 91 -5.04 22.71 -20.51
C LEU A 91 -5.15 24.14 -19.98
N ALA A 92 -6.33 24.57 -19.56
CA ALA A 92 -6.49 25.89 -18.93
C ALA A 92 -5.60 26.02 -17.68
N GLU A 93 -5.52 24.98 -16.86
CA GLU A 93 -4.62 24.93 -15.70
C GLU A 93 -3.15 25.05 -16.09
N LEU A 94 -2.71 24.34 -17.14
CA LEU A 94 -1.33 24.45 -17.66
C LEU A 94 -1.01 25.86 -18.13
N GLY A 95 -1.94 26.53 -18.82
CA GLY A 95 -1.78 27.91 -19.30
C GLY A 95 -1.76 28.94 -18.16
N VAL A 96 -2.57 28.73 -17.11
CA VAL A 96 -2.54 29.56 -15.89
C VAL A 96 -1.21 29.37 -15.14
N ASP A 97 -0.71 28.15 -15.05
CA ASP A 97 0.60 27.85 -14.45
C ASP A 97 1.74 28.53 -15.22
N PHE A 98 1.70 28.51 -16.55
CA PHE A 98 2.65 29.25 -17.38
C PHE A 98 2.59 30.76 -17.10
N GLY A 99 1.38 31.32 -16.99
CA GLY A 99 1.18 32.71 -16.60
C GLY A 99 1.75 33.07 -15.23
N ARG A 100 1.76 32.11 -14.27
CA ARG A 100 2.42 32.29 -12.97
C ARG A 100 3.92 32.44 -13.12
N ARG A 101 4.56 31.64 -13.98
CA ARG A 101 6.01 31.68 -14.20
C ARG A 101 6.46 32.96 -14.90
N LEU A 102 5.65 33.48 -15.82
CA LEU A 102 5.89 34.80 -16.41
C LEU A 102 5.85 35.90 -15.33
N ARG A 103 5.02 35.74 -14.30
CA ARG A 103 4.97 36.66 -13.14
C ARG A 103 6.18 36.52 -12.24
N ASP A 104 6.58 35.30 -11.92
CA ASP A 104 7.75 35.02 -11.07
C ASP A 104 9.03 35.59 -11.70
N GLU A 105 9.12 35.58 -13.03
CA GLU A 105 10.22 36.16 -13.81
C GLU A 105 10.03 37.65 -14.16
N ALA A 106 8.99 38.30 -13.64
CA ALA A 106 8.66 39.72 -13.88
C ALA A 106 8.51 40.11 -15.37
N VAL A 107 8.12 39.17 -16.23
CA VAL A 107 7.96 39.35 -17.70
C VAL A 107 6.49 39.23 -18.15
N THR A 108 5.53 39.57 -17.29
CA THR A 108 4.09 39.50 -17.63
C THR A 108 3.68 40.34 -18.84
N ALA A 109 4.47 41.37 -19.20
CA ALA A 109 4.28 42.15 -20.42
C ALA A 109 4.37 41.31 -21.71
N ALA A 110 5.09 40.17 -21.68
CA ALA A 110 5.18 39.25 -22.82
C ALA A 110 3.87 38.47 -23.09
N ARG A 111 2.90 38.49 -22.17
CA ARG A 111 1.69 37.66 -22.27
C ARG A 111 0.90 37.92 -23.54
N THR A 112 0.69 39.17 -23.93
CA THR A 112 -0.09 39.51 -25.14
C THR A 112 0.56 38.90 -26.38
N VAL A 113 1.87 39.12 -26.56
CA VAL A 113 2.64 38.57 -27.68
C VAL A 113 2.60 37.03 -27.69
N LEU A 114 2.70 36.39 -26.52
CA LEU A 114 2.65 34.93 -26.41
C LEU A 114 1.24 34.37 -26.71
N ASN A 115 0.19 35.05 -26.27
CA ASN A 115 -1.18 34.67 -26.59
C ASN A 115 -1.46 34.81 -28.10
N ASP A 116 -0.92 35.85 -28.74
CA ASP A 116 -1.07 36.07 -30.18
C ASP A 116 -0.24 35.05 -30.99
N ALA A 117 0.95 34.69 -30.51
CA ALA A 117 1.83 33.71 -31.15
C ALA A 117 1.33 32.25 -30.98
N PHE A 118 0.64 31.96 -29.88
CA PHE A 118 0.11 30.63 -29.55
C PHE A 118 -1.38 30.74 -29.20
N PRO A 119 -2.26 31.07 -30.15
CA PRO A 119 -3.66 31.32 -29.87
C PRO A 119 -4.36 30.03 -29.44
N PHE A 120 -5.04 30.04 -28.29
CA PHE A 120 -5.82 28.89 -27.83
C PHE A 120 -6.95 28.56 -28.81
N GLU A 121 -6.88 27.41 -29.49
CA GLU A 121 -7.90 26.98 -30.46
C GLU A 121 -9.10 26.32 -29.73
N PRO A 122 -10.25 26.99 -29.62
CA PRO A 122 -11.39 26.48 -28.89
C PRO A 122 -12.48 26.12 -29.90
N ALA A 123 -12.37 24.97 -30.57
CA ALA A 123 -13.40 24.60 -31.53
C ALA A 123 -14.78 24.45 -30.85
N ASP A 124 -14.81 23.96 -29.60
CA ASP A 124 -16.06 23.59 -28.90
C ASP A 124 -16.15 24.05 -27.43
N ALA A 125 -15.24 24.91 -26.96
CA ALA A 125 -15.30 25.41 -25.59
C ALA A 125 -16.48 26.38 -25.45
N GLY A 126 -17.50 26.02 -24.66
CA GLY A 126 -18.69 26.86 -24.44
C GLY A 126 -18.37 28.33 -24.10
N PRO A 127 -19.33 29.25 -24.28
CA PRO A 127 -19.07 30.68 -24.38
C PRO A 127 -18.31 31.28 -23.20
N LYS A 128 -18.58 30.81 -21.97
CA LYS A 128 -17.86 31.28 -20.77
C LYS A 128 -16.38 30.88 -20.77
N LEU A 129 -16.06 29.63 -21.11
CA LEU A 129 -14.70 29.12 -21.10
C LEU A 129 -13.86 29.78 -22.20
N SER A 130 -14.46 30.03 -23.37
CA SER A 130 -13.79 30.69 -24.50
C SER A 130 -13.17 32.06 -24.13
N LEU A 131 -13.82 32.84 -23.26
CA LEU A 131 -13.31 34.14 -22.79
C LEU A 131 -12.06 34.01 -21.92
N TYR A 132 -11.96 32.93 -21.14
CA TYR A 132 -10.78 32.64 -20.32
C TYR A 132 -9.63 32.11 -21.19
N LEU A 133 -9.93 31.19 -22.11
CA LEU A 133 -8.93 30.56 -22.97
C LEU A 133 -8.21 31.57 -23.87
N ARG A 134 -8.90 32.63 -24.34
CA ARG A 134 -8.27 33.73 -25.10
C ARG A 134 -7.24 34.56 -24.32
N ARG A 135 -7.18 34.41 -22.99
CA ARG A 135 -6.26 35.18 -22.12
C ARG A 135 -4.99 34.43 -21.78
N ILE A 136 -4.84 33.20 -22.25
CA ILE A 136 -3.68 32.33 -22.04
C ILE A 136 -3.20 31.80 -23.39
N PRO A 137 -1.90 31.51 -23.54
CA PRO A 137 -1.41 30.84 -24.74
C PRO A 137 -1.86 29.38 -24.72
N ASP A 138 -2.07 28.78 -25.89
CA ASP A 138 -2.36 27.36 -26.04
C ASP A 138 -1.18 26.53 -25.51
N PRO A 139 -1.37 25.76 -24.41
CA PRO A 139 -0.30 24.92 -23.88
C PRO A 139 0.19 23.87 -24.87
N ARG A 140 -0.67 23.37 -25.77
CA ARG A 140 -0.29 22.38 -26.78
C ARG A 140 0.68 22.98 -27.79
N GLN A 141 0.32 24.13 -28.35
CA GLN A 141 1.16 24.82 -29.34
C GLN A 141 2.46 25.28 -28.72
N LEU A 142 2.40 25.86 -27.52
CA LEU A 142 3.57 26.28 -26.77
C LEU A 142 4.49 25.09 -26.47
N TYR A 143 3.94 23.96 -26.00
CA TYR A 143 4.73 22.76 -25.72
C TYR A 143 5.43 22.21 -26.97
N ARG A 144 4.71 22.06 -28.09
CA ARG A 144 5.28 21.62 -29.37
C ARG A 144 6.36 22.56 -29.89
N PHE A 145 6.17 23.86 -29.71
CA PHE A 145 7.15 24.87 -30.09
C PHE A 145 8.41 24.77 -29.24
N LEU A 146 8.28 24.60 -27.93
CA LEU A 146 9.44 24.61 -27.02
C LEU A 146 10.22 23.29 -27.02
N LEU A 147 9.54 22.14 -27.16
CA LEU A 147 10.13 20.82 -26.96
C LEU A 147 11.39 20.54 -27.82
N PRO A 148 11.42 20.86 -29.14
CA PRO A 148 12.60 20.63 -29.98
C PRO A 148 13.80 21.51 -29.61
N HIS A 149 13.58 22.64 -28.94
CA HIS A 149 14.62 23.62 -28.65
C HIS A 149 15.12 23.58 -27.21
N LEU A 150 14.26 23.25 -26.25
CA LEU A 150 14.58 23.27 -24.82
C LEU A 150 14.61 21.88 -24.17
N GLY A 151 14.15 20.85 -24.88
CA GLY A 151 14.01 19.49 -24.35
C GLY A 151 12.87 19.35 -23.34
N ALA A 152 12.49 18.11 -23.01
CA ALA A 152 11.37 17.85 -22.09
C ALA A 152 11.61 18.38 -20.67
N ALA A 153 12.87 18.46 -20.23
CA ALA A 153 13.25 18.97 -18.92
C ALA A 153 13.60 20.47 -18.90
N GLY A 154 13.57 21.15 -20.06
CA GLY A 154 13.94 22.56 -20.17
C GLY A 154 15.43 22.81 -19.92
N ASP A 155 16.29 21.83 -20.17
CA ASP A 155 17.72 21.81 -19.85
C ASP A 155 18.64 21.93 -21.07
N THR A 156 18.10 21.93 -22.29
CA THR A 156 18.88 22.03 -23.53
C THR A 156 18.64 23.35 -24.28
N GLY A 157 19.50 23.63 -25.27
CA GLY A 157 19.37 24.70 -26.27
C GLY A 157 19.09 26.10 -25.71
N SER A 158 18.33 26.91 -26.44
CA SER A 158 17.88 28.26 -26.06
C SER A 158 16.51 28.56 -26.65
N LEU A 159 15.80 29.57 -26.11
CA LEU A 159 14.46 29.91 -26.59
C LEU A 159 14.55 30.42 -28.04
N PRO A 160 13.87 29.79 -29.02
CA PRO A 160 13.80 30.29 -30.40
C PRO A 160 13.17 31.69 -30.47
N ALA A 161 13.40 32.39 -31.58
CA ALA A 161 12.82 33.72 -31.78
C ALA A 161 11.29 33.65 -31.84
N ILE A 162 10.61 34.51 -31.07
CA ILE A 162 9.15 34.68 -31.10
C ILE A 162 8.87 36.06 -31.70
N ALA A 163 8.09 36.09 -32.78
CA ALA A 163 7.77 37.33 -33.48
C ALA A 163 7.07 38.32 -32.52
N GLY A 164 7.53 39.58 -32.52
CA GLY A 164 6.99 40.64 -31.65
C GLY A 164 7.44 40.60 -30.19
N LEU A 165 8.25 39.62 -29.78
CA LEU A 165 8.78 39.57 -28.41
C LEU A 165 9.94 40.55 -28.24
N ASP A 166 9.82 41.44 -27.25
CA ASP A 166 10.89 42.37 -26.87
C ASP A 166 12.15 41.62 -26.46
N VAL A 167 13.30 42.04 -27.01
CA VAL A 167 14.61 41.42 -26.76
C VAL A 167 15.01 41.47 -25.29
N GLY A 168 14.61 42.50 -24.55
CA GLY A 168 14.85 42.67 -23.11
C GLY A 168 14.02 41.72 -22.24
N LEU A 169 12.84 41.29 -22.72
CA LEU A 169 12.00 40.32 -22.00
C LEU A 169 12.43 38.87 -22.26
N ARG A 170 13.11 38.61 -23.38
CA ARG A 170 13.47 37.26 -23.84
C ARG A 170 14.18 36.41 -22.77
N PRO A 171 15.18 36.90 -22.01
CA PRO A 171 15.84 36.07 -21.00
C PRO A 171 14.90 35.61 -19.88
N GLY A 172 13.97 36.47 -19.44
CA GLY A 172 12.99 36.11 -18.42
C GLY A 172 11.92 35.14 -18.96
N VAL A 173 11.48 35.34 -20.20
CA VAL A 173 10.56 34.39 -20.87
C VAL A 173 11.21 33.02 -21.02
N GLU A 174 12.48 32.94 -21.40
CA GLU A 174 13.19 31.67 -21.48
C GLU A 174 13.24 30.95 -20.12
N ARG A 175 13.57 31.66 -19.03
CA ARG A 175 13.55 31.05 -17.69
C ARG A 175 12.16 30.57 -17.30
N ALA A 176 11.11 31.33 -17.61
CA ALA A 176 9.72 30.92 -17.39
C ALA A 176 9.36 29.64 -18.18
N CYS A 177 9.73 29.57 -19.47
CA CYS A 177 9.52 28.39 -20.31
C CYS A 177 10.25 27.15 -19.77
N ARG A 178 11.52 27.29 -19.38
CA ARG A 178 12.31 26.18 -18.81
C ARG A 178 11.73 25.69 -17.49
N ALA A 179 11.34 26.61 -16.61
CA ALA A 179 10.68 26.26 -15.37
C ALA A 179 9.38 25.50 -15.66
N TRP A 180 8.59 25.97 -16.63
CA TRP A 180 7.32 25.35 -17.02
C TRP A 180 7.51 23.93 -17.51
N LEU A 181 8.44 23.70 -18.45
CA LEU A 181 8.77 22.35 -18.94
C LEU A 181 9.22 21.41 -17.81
N ARG A 182 10.06 21.89 -16.88
CA ARG A 182 10.55 21.08 -15.75
C ARG A 182 9.44 20.61 -14.81
N TRP A 183 8.38 21.39 -14.67
CA TRP A 183 7.19 21.03 -13.90
C TRP A 183 6.19 20.22 -14.73
N LEU A 184 6.08 20.53 -16.02
CA LEU A 184 5.16 19.87 -16.93
C LEU A 184 5.56 18.40 -17.15
N ARG A 185 6.87 18.09 -17.19
CA ARG A 185 7.40 16.71 -17.33
C ARG A 185 6.93 15.74 -16.24
N THR A 186 6.39 16.24 -15.12
CA THR A 186 5.85 15.39 -14.05
C THR A 186 4.36 15.10 -14.22
N ARG A 187 3.72 15.64 -15.26
CA ARG A 187 2.27 15.54 -15.52
C ARG A 187 1.92 15.06 -16.91
N VAL A 188 2.80 15.32 -17.88
CA VAL A 188 2.64 14.88 -19.26
C VAL A 188 3.91 14.24 -19.76
N ARG A 189 3.76 13.28 -20.67
CA ARG A 189 4.90 12.69 -21.40
C ARG A 189 5.01 13.27 -22.81
N PRO A 190 6.20 13.28 -23.41
CA PRO A 190 6.35 13.50 -24.85
C PRO A 190 5.56 12.45 -25.66
N ALA A 191 5.05 12.84 -26.84
CA ALA A 191 4.30 11.93 -27.71
C ALA A 191 5.13 10.72 -28.18
N ALA A 192 6.45 10.91 -28.37
CA ALA A 192 7.38 9.83 -28.67
C ALA A 192 7.82 9.11 -27.38
N GLY A 193 7.80 7.77 -27.38
CA GLY A 193 8.35 6.96 -26.29
C GLY A 193 7.32 6.30 -25.36
N ALA A 194 6.12 5.95 -25.86
CA ALA A 194 5.22 5.04 -25.15
C ALA A 194 5.79 3.61 -25.16
N GLY A 195 6.79 3.36 -24.32
CA GLY A 195 7.18 2.00 -23.94
C GLY A 195 6.24 1.50 -22.85
N ALA A 196 6.00 0.19 -22.83
CA ALA A 196 5.45 -0.43 -21.64
C ALA A 196 6.40 -0.17 -20.45
N PRO A 197 5.88 -0.15 -19.20
CA PRO A 197 6.72 -0.05 -18.02
C PRO A 197 7.87 -1.06 -18.06
N ALA A 198 9.01 -0.72 -17.45
CA ALA A 198 10.18 -1.61 -17.44
C ALA A 198 9.90 -2.97 -16.78
N ALA A 199 8.94 -3.01 -15.84
CA ALA A 199 8.51 -4.24 -15.19
C ALA A 199 7.54 -5.08 -16.03
N TRP A 200 6.96 -4.56 -17.11
CA TRP A 200 5.97 -5.26 -17.91
C TRP A 200 6.62 -6.31 -18.83
N ASP A 201 6.21 -7.57 -18.70
CA ASP A 201 6.52 -8.65 -19.62
C ASP A 201 5.37 -8.84 -20.63
N GLY A 202 5.55 -8.31 -21.84
CA GLY A 202 4.54 -8.36 -22.89
C GLY A 202 4.27 -9.76 -23.46
N GLN A 203 5.13 -10.75 -23.22
CA GLN A 203 4.88 -12.13 -23.66
C GLN A 203 3.99 -12.89 -22.68
N ARG A 204 4.14 -12.61 -21.38
CA ARG A 204 3.36 -13.24 -20.31
C ARG A 204 2.12 -12.44 -19.90
N LEU A 205 2.04 -11.17 -20.33
CA LEU A 205 0.98 -10.22 -19.95
C LEU A 205 0.91 -10.02 -18.43
N GLU A 206 2.07 -9.90 -17.80
CA GLU A 206 2.23 -9.72 -16.36
C GLU A 206 3.42 -8.81 -16.07
N TYR A 207 3.52 -8.34 -14.83
CA TYR A 207 4.66 -7.58 -14.33
C TYR A 207 5.64 -8.50 -13.59
N ARG A 208 6.93 -8.17 -13.72
CA ARG A 208 8.04 -8.85 -13.05
C ARG A 208 8.99 -7.82 -12.45
N PHE A 209 9.21 -7.90 -11.15
CA PHE A 209 10.07 -6.96 -10.45
C PHE A 209 10.67 -7.58 -9.20
N ARG A 210 11.78 -6.98 -8.74
CA ARG A 210 12.49 -7.39 -7.53
C ARG A 210 12.71 -6.17 -6.66
N LEU A 211 12.51 -6.34 -5.36
CA LEU A 211 12.76 -5.33 -4.35
C LEU A 211 13.85 -5.83 -3.39
N SER A 212 14.60 -4.89 -2.84
CA SER A 212 15.61 -5.15 -1.84
C SER A 212 15.30 -4.37 -0.57
N ALA A 213 15.38 -5.04 0.57
CA ALA A 213 15.32 -4.45 1.89
C ALA A 213 16.70 -4.59 2.56
N PRO A 214 17.47 -3.50 2.71
CA PRO A 214 18.78 -3.55 3.33
C PRO A 214 18.65 -3.67 4.86
N LEU A 215 18.84 -4.87 5.38
CA LEU A 215 18.86 -5.15 6.82
C LEU A 215 20.29 -5.39 7.31
N SER A 216 20.50 -5.25 8.62
CA SER A 216 21.78 -5.50 9.28
C SER A 216 22.33 -6.92 9.08
N ARG A 217 21.45 -7.92 9.00
CA ARG A 217 21.82 -9.32 8.75
C ARG A 217 22.27 -9.59 7.31
N GLY A 218 22.07 -8.62 6.42
CA GLY A 218 22.18 -8.77 4.97
C GLY A 218 20.90 -8.35 4.27
N PRO A 219 20.97 -7.98 2.97
CA PRO A 219 19.80 -7.60 2.21
C PRO A 219 18.82 -8.77 2.07
N VAL A 220 17.53 -8.51 2.22
CA VAL A 220 16.47 -9.43 1.85
C VAL A 220 15.98 -9.03 0.47
N GLU A 221 16.04 -9.95 -0.47
CA GLU A 221 15.43 -9.80 -1.78
C GLU A 221 13.99 -10.32 -1.74
N LEU A 222 13.07 -9.55 -2.30
CA LEU A 222 11.67 -9.91 -2.51
C LEU A 222 11.44 -9.99 -4.01
N VAL A 223 10.95 -11.13 -4.47
CA VAL A 223 10.81 -11.44 -5.90
C VAL A 223 9.34 -11.59 -6.23
N ALA A 224 8.87 -10.79 -7.19
CA ALA A 224 7.56 -10.94 -7.80
C ALA A 224 7.78 -11.34 -9.27
N ASP A 225 7.82 -12.65 -9.53
CA ASP A 225 8.01 -13.19 -10.89
C ASP A 225 6.69 -13.36 -11.66
N GLU A 226 5.54 -13.30 -10.98
CA GLU A 226 4.19 -13.39 -11.56
C GLU A 226 3.25 -12.40 -10.84
N TYR A 227 3.16 -11.16 -11.35
CA TYR A 227 2.26 -10.16 -10.79
C TYR A 227 1.30 -9.61 -11.86
N HIS A 228 0.01 -9.84 -11.68
CA HIS A 228 -1.03 -9.49 -12.67
C HIS A 228 -1.69 -8.12 -12.42
N GLY A 229 -1.17 -7.32 -11.49
CA GLY A 229 -1.77 -6.06 -11.07
C GLY A 229 -2.82 -6.20 -9.96
N GLY A 230 -3.48 -5.09 -9.61
CA GLY A 230 -4.60 -5.08 -8.66
C GLY A 230 -4.22 -4.84 -7.19
N GLY A 231 -2.96 -4.55 -6.91
CA GLY A 231 -2.46 -4.20 -5.59
C GLY A 231 -1.28 -5.08 -5.18
N VAL A 232 -0.21 -4.43 -4.72
CA VAL A 232 0.98 -5.11 -4.21
C VAL A 232 0.87 -5.29 -2.70
N ASP A 233 1.01 -6.53 -2.22
CA ASP A 233 0.95 -6.88 -0.80
C ASP A 233 1.99 -7.97 -0.46
N TRP A 234 2.06 -8.40 0.80
CA TRP A 234 3.07 -9.35 1.28
C TRP A 234 3.07 -10.68 0.52
N TYR A 235 1.90 -11.15 0.07
CA TYR A 235 1.74 -12.39 -0.69
C TYR A 235 2.14 -12.27 -2.17
N THR A 236 2.41 -11.05 -2.65
CA THR A 236 2.91 -10.82 -4.03
C THR A 236 4.35 -11.31 -4.19
N PHE A 237 5.07 -11.51 -3.08
CA PHE A 237 6.50 -11.76 -3.09
C PHE A 237 6.84 -13.16 -2.59
N ASP A 238 7.75 -13.80 -3.32
CA ASP A 238 8.61 -14.82 -2.75
C ASP A 238 9.81 -14.15 -2.09
N SER A 239 10.13 -14.56 -0.87
CA SER A 239 11.36 -14.12 -0.20
C SER A 239 12.54 -14.92 -0.72
N GLY A 240 13.64 -14.24 -1.02
CA GLY A 240 14.95 -14.87 -1.18
C GLY A 240 15.43 -15.56 0.10
N PRO A 241 16.61 -16.22 0.06
CA PRO A 241 17.17 -16.89 1.23
C PRO A 241 17.29 -15.92 2.41
N ALA A 242 16.95 -16.43 3.60
CA ALA A 242 17.02 -15.63 4.82
C ALA A 242 18.45 -15.14 5.08
N PRO A 243 18.62 -13.86 5.46
CA PRO A 243 19.93 -13.29 5.71
C PRO A 243 20.57 -13.93 6.94
N THR A 244 21.85 -14.31 6.83
CA THR A 244 22.56 -15.10 7.85
C THR A 244 23.39 -14.28 8.83
N GLY A 245 23.50 -12.97 8.64
CA GLY A 245 24.23 -12.07 9.55
C GLY A 245 23.58 -11.97 10.93
N THR A 246 24.09 -11.09 11.77
CA THR A 246 23.56 -10.86 13.12
C THR A 246 22.71 -9.59 13.13
N LEU A 247 21.58 -9.59 13.84
CA LEU A 247 20.80 -8.37 14.04
C LEU A 247 21.67 -7.36 14.79
N THR A 248 21.87 -6.17 14.21
CA THR A 248 22.57 -5.07 14.89
C THR A 248 21.60 -3.95 15.23
N GLY A 249 21.45 -3.65 16.52
CA GLY A 249 20.54 -2.60 16.99
C GLY A 249 19.10 -3.08 17.17
N GLY A 250 18.21 -2.15 17.50
CA GLY A 250 16.83 -2.43 17.91
C GLY A 250 16.70 -2.69 19.40
N THR A 251 15.73 -2.04 20.05
CA THR A 251 15.35 -2.37 21.43
C THR A 251 14.39 -3.55 21.38
N PRO A 252 14.71 -4.71 21.99
CA PRO A 252 13.80 -5.84 22.00
C PRO A 252 12.46 -5.44 22.61
N VAL A 253 11.37 -5.84 21.95
CA VAL A 253 10.02 -5.58 22.41
C VAL A 253 9.52 -6.84 23.12
N THR A 254 9.14 -6.67 24.38
CA THR A 254 8.52 -7.73 25.17
C THR A 254 7.01 -7.64 25.03
N VAL A 255 6.38 -8.72 24.58
CA VAL A 255 4.94 -8.80 24.41
C VAL A 255 4.37 -10.02 25.13
N ARG A 256 3.10 -9.91 25.51
CA ARG A 256 2.34 -11.04 26.04
C ARG A 256 1.65 -11.72 24.87
N PRO A 257 1.99 -12.98 24.55
CA PRO A 257 1.29 -13.74 23.52
C PRO A 257 -0.18 -13.95 23.95
N ALA A 258 -1.08 -13.91 22.98
CA ALA A 258 -2.49 -14.23 23.19
C ALA A 258 -2.81 -15.53 22.44
N PRO A 259 -3.49 -16.51 23.06
CA PRO A 259 -3.91 -17.70 22.35
C PRO A 259 -4.84 -17.31 21.19
N VAL A 260 -4.62 -17.92 20.03
CA VAL A 260 -5.51 -17.75 18.88
C VAL A 260 -6.85 -18.37 19.25
N SER A 261 -7.93 -17.63 19.00
CA SER A 261 -9.30 -18.10 19.25
C SER A 261 -10.15 -17.87 18.01
N TYR A 262 -11.17 -18.70 17.84
CA TYR A 262 -12.17 -18.58 16.79
C TYR A 262 -13.57 -18.80 17.37
N PRO A 263 -14.63 -18.28 16.72
CA PRO A 263 -15.99 -18.51 17.19
C PRO A 263 -16.32 -20.01 17.21
N GLY A 264 -16.95 -20.50 18.27
CA GLY A 264 -17.25 -21.92 18.46
C GLY A 264 -16.10 -22.75 19.05
N MET A 265 -14.91 -22.18 19.29
CA MET A 265 -13.81 -22.88 19.95
C MET A 265 -14.16 -23.22 21.41
N PRO A 266 -13.92 -24.47 21.87
CA PRO A 266 -14.12 -24.85 23.26
C PRO A 266 -13.31 -24.00 24.25
N ARG A 267 -13.92 -23.56 25.36
CA ARG A 267 -13.18 -22.86 26.42
C ARG A 267 -12.26 -23.82 27.16
N PRO A 268 -11.01 -23.42 27.45
CA PRO A 268 -10.02 -24.29 28.09
C PRO A 268 -10.23 -24.52 29.61
N ARG A 269 -11.35 -24.09 30.22
CA ARG A 269 -11.51 -24.10 31.69
C ARG A 269 -12.73 -24.82 32.23
N PHE A 270 -13.88 -24.66 31.60
CA PHE A 270 -15.11 -25.35 31.98
C PHE A 270 -15.73 -25.93 30.73
N TRP A 271 -16.47 -27.02 30.90
CA TRP A 271 -17.29 -27.56 29.83
C TRP A 271 -18.28 -26.46 29.40
N GLU A 272 -18.22 -26.10 28.13
CA GLU A 272 -19.18 -25.21 27.48
C GLU A 272 -19.76 -26.03 26.31
N LEU A 273 -21.08 -25.96 26.15
CA LEU A 273 -21.71 -26.49 24.94
C LEU A 273 -21.42 -25.50 23.82
N GLU A 274 -20.84 -25.97 22.72
CA GLU A 274 -20.51 -25.12 21.57
C GLU A 274 -21.74 -24.36 21.08
N ASP A 275 -21.54 -23.09 20.75
CA ASP A 275 -22.57 -22.29 20.10
C ASP A 275 -22.74 -22.79 18.66
N GLY A 276 -23.98 -23.08 18.25
CA GLY A 276 -24.29 -23.73 16.97
C GLY A 276 -24.06 -22.85 15.73
N ASP A 277 -23.55 -21.64 15.93
CA ASP A 277 -23.27 -20.67 14.88
C ASP A 277 -22.08 -21.07 13.99
N VAL A 278 -21.20 -21.98 14.46
CA VAL A 278 -20.05 -22.48 13.68
C VAL A 278 -20.15 -23.98 13.48
N ASN A 279 -20.15 -24.41 12.21
CA ASN A 279 -20.17 -25.81 11.82
C ASN A 279 -18.82 -26.21 11.18
N LEU A 280 -17.89 -26.68 12.00
CA LEU A 280 -16.58 -27.13 11.53
C LEU A 280 -16.65 -28.40 10.66
N ASP A 281 -17.69 -29.24 10.80
CA ASP A 281 -17.88 -30.45 9.98
C ASP A 281 -18.17 -30.13 8.51
N ALA A 282 -18.74 -28.95 8.25
CA ALA A 282 -18.98 -28.45 6.90
C ALA A 282 -17.69 -27.97 6.21
N LEU A 283 -16.59 -27.79 6.95
CA LEU A 283 -15.32 -27.37 6.39
C LEU A 283 -14.79 -28.46 5.45
N ARG A 284 -14.68 -28.13 4.16
CA ARG A 284 -14.04 -28.96 3.14
C ARG A 284 -12.68 -28.33 2.84
N ALA A 285 -11.61 -28.93 3.36
CA ALA A 285 -10.25 -28.48 3.10
C ALA A 285 -9.82 -28.90 1.68
N THR A 286 -10.23 -28.12 0.67
CA THR A 286 -9.83 -28.33 -0.73
C THR A 286 -8.57 -27.58 -1.13
N ASP A 287 -8.15 -26.62 -0.30
CA ASP A 287 -6.97 -25.79 -0.48
C ASP A 287 -6.08 -25.79 0.78
N PRO A 288 -4.81 -25.36 0.68
CA PRO A 288 -3.89 -25.37 1.81
C PRO A 288 -4.31 -24.49 3.00
N ALA A 289 -4.98 -23.36 2.76
CA ALA A 289 -5.42 -22.47 3.84
C ALA A 289 -6.59 -23.11 4.61
N GLY A 290 -7.54 -23.71 3.89
CA GLY A 290 -8.60 -24.53 4.48
C GLY A 290 -8.04 -25.72 5.25
N ALA A 291 -7.01 -26.40 4.74
CA ALA A 291 -6.33 -27.50 5.43
C ALA A 291 -5.61 -27.04 6.71
N ALA A 292 -4.96 -25.88 6.70
CA ALA A 292 -4.33 -25.30 7.88
C ALA A 292 -5.38 -24.94 8.95
N LEU A 293 -6.50 -24.33 8.55
CA LEU A 293 -7.60 -24.02 9.45
C LEU A 293 -8.24 -25.28 10.04
N ALA A 294 -8.48 -26.30 9.22
CA ALA A 294 -8.99 -27.60 9.67
C ALA A 294 -8.06 -28.23 10.70
N SER A 295 -6.76 -28.24 10.41
CA SER A 295 -5.74 -28.81 11.30
C SER A 295 -5.64 -28.04 12.62
N PHE A 296 -5.68 -26.71 12.57
CA PHE A 296 -5.72 -25.87 13.76
C PHE A 296 -6.95 -26.18 14.62
N ALA A 297 -8.14 -26.24 14.02
CA ALA A 297 -9.39 -26.47 14.76
C ALA A 297 -9.48 -27.88 15.39
N GLN A 298 -8.99 -28.91 14.68
CA GLN A 298 -9.16 -30.31 15.10
C GLN A 298 -8.03 -30.87 15.96
N LEU A 299 -6.78 -30.43 15.75
CA LEU A 299 -5.59 -31.09 16.32
C LEU A 299 -4.83 -30.24 17.33
N TYR A 300 -4.76 -28.92 17.13
CA TYR A 300 -3.76 -28.07 17.81
C TYR A 300 -4.34 -26.80 18.43
N SER A 301 -5.66 -26.70 18.57
CA SER A 301 -6.37 -25.43 18.82
C SER A 301 -5.85 -24.63 20.01
N ASN A 302 -5.26 -25.29 21.03
CA ASN A 302 -4.73 -24.65 22.23
C ASN A 302 -3.24 -24.24 22.16
N ASP A 303 -2.52 -24.60 21.10
CA ASP A 303 -1.06 -24.44 21.00
C ASP A 303 -0.63 -23.28 20.09
N TRP A 304 -1.59 -22.49 19.56
CA TRP A 304 -1.30 -21.38 18.67
C TRP A 304 -1.45 -20.05 19.40
N PHE A 305 -0.45 -19.20 19.23
CA PHE A 305 -0.38 -17.90 19.89
C PHE A 305 -0.14 -16.79 18.87
N MET A 306 -0.88 -15.70 19.01
CA MET A 306 -0.62 -14.46 18.31
C MET A 306 0.35 -13.60 19.14
N VAL A 307 1.40 -13.14 18.46
CA VAL A 307 2.43 -12.27 19.03
C VAL A 307 2.37 -10.94 18.28
N PRO A 308 1.63 -9.93 18.78
CA PRO A 308 1.46 -8.68 18.06
C PRO A 308 2.76 -7.86 18.08
N LEU A 309 3.22 -7.42 16.92
CA LEU A 309 4.34 -6.50 16.78
C LEU A 309 3.85 -5.19 16.16
N SER A 310 3.96 -4.10 16.91
CA SER A 310 3.67 -2.77 16.38
C SER A 310 4.89 -2.22 15.66
N VAL A 311 4.72 -1.91 14.37
CA VAL A 311 5.75 -1.27 13.54
C VAL A 311 5.23 0.08 13.07
N ALA A 312 6.12 1.07 12.98
CA ALA A 312 5.76 2.35 12.38
C ALA A 312 5.43 2.14 10.89
N PRO A 313 4.38 2.79 10.34
CA PRO A 313 4.18 2.82 8.90
C PRO A 313 5.42 3.43 8.23
N GLY A 314 5.89 2.76 7.18
CA GLY A 314 7.06 3.16 6.39
C GLY A 314 6.81 4.34 5.47
#